data_AF-A0A533RIW5-F1
#
_entry.id   AF-A0A533RIW5-F1
#
_cell.length_a   1.000
_cell.length_b   1.000
_cell.length_c   1.000
_cell.angle_alpha   90.00
_cell.angle_beta   90.00
_cell.angle_gamma   90.00
#
_symmetry.space_group_name_H-M   'P 1'
#
loop_
_entity.id
_entity.type
_entity.pdbx_description
1 polymer ?
#
loop_
_entity_poly.entity_id
_entity_poly.type
_entity_poly.pdbx_seq_one_letter_code
_entity_poly.pdbx_strand_id
1 'polypeptide(L)'
;MDEREFIAGSRDAWQRLDDAVGRAASHGVAKLDADTLKEMHEDYRCTAADLAFAQTHFPGARTTAYLNALVARAHAELYGSPPRRLAVLRRFLASDYPRLVRANARPILLAAALLFGGLALGYLLAYANWPLARTFVPEALREGVGDRLAQGAGSGDLVTDMA
;
A
#
# COMPACT_ATOMS: atom_id res chain seq x y z
N MET A 1 22.48 18.15 -37.95
CA MET A 1 23.07 17.12 -37.07
C MET A 1 22.13 15.93 -37.11
N ASP A 2 22.61 14.78 -37.55
CA ASP A 2 21.81 13.55 -37.57
C ASP A 2 21.66 12.97 -36.17
N GLU A 3 20.56 12.26 -35.91
CA GLU A 3 20.27 11.66 -34.59
C GLU A 3 21.43 10.77 -34.09
N ARG A 4 22.08 10.03 -34.99
CA ARG A 4 23.21 9.14 -34.66
C ARG A 4 24.45 9.89 -34.18
N GLU A 5 24.71 11.07 -34.73
CA GLU A 5 25.84 11.92 -34.38
C GLU A 5 25.61 12.58 -33.02
N PHE A 6 24.38 13.02 -32.76
CA PHE A 6 23.94 13.49 -31.45
C PHE A 6 24.08 12.42 -30.37
N ILE A 7 23.58 11.20 -30.65
CA ILE A 7 23.72 10.06 -29.73
C ILE A 7 25.18 9.76 -29.45
N ALA A 8 26.04 9.76 -30.47
CA ALA A 8 27.46 9.45 -30.27
C ALA A 8 28.18 10.47 -29.38
N GLY A 9 27.81 11.76 -29.47
CA GLY A 9 28.41 12.82 -28.66
C GLY A 9 28.00 12.81 -27.19
N SER A 10 26.74 12.47 -26.90
CA SER A 10 26.18 12.59 -25.53
C SER A 10 26.04 11.26 -24.78
N ARG A 11 26.23 10.11 -25.45
CA ARG A 11 26.06 8.77 -24.85
C ARG A 11 26.85 8.57 -23.56
N ASP A 12 28.09 9.04 -23.51
CA ASP A 12 28.94 8.85 -22.33
C ASP A 12 28.37 9.56 -21.10
N ALA A 13 27.85 10.78 -21.26
CA ALA A 13 27.19 11.51 -20.18
C ALA A 13 25.92 10.79 -19.69
N TRP A 14 25.12 10.26 -20.62
CA TRP A 14 23.92 9.51 -20.27
C TRP A 14 24.24 8.22 -19.51
N GLN A 15 25.32 7.53 -19.89
CA GLN A 15 25.79 6.31 -19.23
C GLN A 15 26.28 6.61 -17.80
N ARG A 16 27.07 7.67 -17.61
CA ARG A 16 27.52 8.10 -16.27
C ARG A 16 26.36 8.43 -15.35
N LEU A 17 25.35 9.14 -15.86
CA LEU A 17 24.15 9.44 -15.08
C LEU A 17 23.38 8.16 -14.72
N ASP A 18 23.20 7.22 -15.65
CA ASP A 18 22.51 5.96 -15.39
C ASP A 18 23.21 5.14 -14.30
N ASP A 19 24.54 5.03 -14.38
CA ASP A 19 25.34 4.32 -13.38
C ASP A 19 25.28 5.01 -12.01
N ALA A 20 25.35 6.35 -11.97
CA ALA A 20 25.27 7.13 -10.73
C ALA A 20 23.88 6.96 -10.07
N VAL A 21 22.81 7.01 -10.86
CA VAL A 21 21.43 6.77 -10.38
C VAL A 21 21.25 5.33 -9.91
N GLY A 22 21.84 4.35 -10.60
CA GLY A 22 21.81 2.95 -10.15
C GLY A 22 22.51 2.72 -8.81
N ARG A 23 23.65 3.38 -8.57
CA ARG A 23 24.35 3.35 -7.27
C ARG A 23 23.55 4.04 -6.17
N ALA A 24 22.94 5.18 -6.48
CA ALA A 24 22.10 5.90 -5.53
C ALA A 24 20.84 5.10 -5.15
N ALA A 25 20.17 4.48 -6.10
CA ALA A 25 18.99 3.64 -5.85
C ALA A 25 19.30 2.40 -4.97
N SER A 26 20.51 1.85 -5.08
CA SER A 26 20.92 0.64 -4.34
C SER A 26 21.46 0.91 -2.93
N HIS A 27 22.19 2.02 -2.74
CA HIS A 27 22.83 2.35 -1.45
C HIS A 27 22.21 3.54 -0.70
N GLY A 28 21.28 4.25 -1.35
CA GLY A 28 20.63 5.47 -0.88
C GLY A 28 21.49 6.71 -1.08
N VAL A 29 20.89 7.79 -1.62
CA VAL A 29 21.55 9.11 -1.84
C VAL A 29 22.33 9.62 -0.62
N ALA A 30 21.86 9.34 0.59
CA ALA A 30 22.48 9.80 1.83
C ALA A 30 23.88 9.22 2.10
N LYS A 31 24.31 8.18 1.36
CA LYS A 31 25.66 7.61 1.43
C LYS A 31 26.59 8.10 0.32
N LEU A 32 26.10 8.87 -0.65
CA LEU A 32 26.97 9.47 -1.66
C LEU A 32 27.75 10.63 -1.06
N ASP A 33 29.03 10.69 -1.42
CA ASP A 33 29.90 11.81 -1.09
C ASP A 33 29.43 13.08 -1.83
N ALA A 34 29.74 14.24 -1.26
CA ALA A 34 29.30 15.53 -1.79
C ALA A 34 29.80 15.78 -3.22
N ASP A 35 31.03 15.36 -3.52
CA ASP A 35 31.62 15.51 -4.85
C ASP A 35 30.90 14.61 -5.88
N THR A 36 30.62 13.36 -5.54
CA THR A 36 29.88 12.45 -6.43
C THR A 36 28.43 12.93 -6.66
N LEU A 37 27.80 13.52 -5.64
CA LEU A 37 26.47 14.10 -5.78
C LEU A 37 26.48 15.32 -6.72
N LYS A 38 27.53 16.14 -6.66
CA LYS A 38 27.72 17.29 -7.55
C LYS A 38 27.93 16.85 -9.00
N GLU A 39 28.80 15.88 -9.24
CA GLU A 39 29.00 15.29 -10.57
C GLU A 39 27.70 14.72 -11.15
N MET A 40 26.95 13.97 -10.34
CA MET A 40 25.65 13.44 -10.74
C MET A 40 24.65 14.56 -11.08
N HIS A 41 24.67 15.68 -10.35
CA HIS A 41 23.83 16.84 -10.64
C HIS A 41 24.22 17.55 -11.94
N GLU A 42 25.52 17.65 -12.24
CA GLU A 42 26.02 18.22 -13.50
C GLU A 42 25.62 17.35 -14.71
N ASP A 43 25.83 16.03 -14.64
CA ASP A 43 25.43 15.07 -15.68
C ASP A 43 23.89 15.06 -15.87
N TYR A 44 23.11 15.22 -14.79
CA TYR A 44 21.66 15.39 -14.85
C TYR A 44 21.25 16.63 -15.65
N ARG A 45 21.86 17.79 -15.39
CA ARG A 45 21.54 19.03 -16.10
C ARG A 45 21.89 18.94 -17.58
N CYS A 46 23.01 18.31 -17.91
CA CYS A 46 23.43 18.07 -19.29
C CYS A 46 22.40 17.16 -20.01
N THR A 47 22.04 16.04 -19.39
CA THR A 47 21.05 15.10 -19.95
C THR A 47 19.64 15.73 -20.09
N ALA A 48 19.24 16.60 -19.17
CA ALA A 48 17.98 17.34 -19.27
C ALA A 48 17.98 18.35 -20.43
N ALA A 49 19.11 19.01 -20.70
CA ALA A 49 19.26 19.87 -21.86
C ALA A 49 19.21 19.05 -23.17
N ASP A 50 19.87 17.89 -23.20
CA ASP A 50 19.83 16.95 -24.32
C ASP A 50 18.42 16.43 -24.59
N LEU A 51 17.63 16.16 -23.53
CA LEU A 51 16.23 15.80 -23.66
C LEU A 51 15.41 16.93 -24.31
N ALA A 52 15.59 18.18 -23.90
CA ALA A 52 14.90 19.32 -24.51
C ALA A 52 15.28 19.50 -25.99
N PHE A 53 16.55 19.30 -26.32
CA PHE A 53 17.02 19.30 -27.70
C PHE A 53 16.39 18.17 -28.52
N ALA A 54 16.39 16.95 -27.99
CA ALA A 54 15.83 15.76 -28.64
C ALA A 54 14.30 15.84 -28.81
N GLN A 55 13.58 16.43 -27.86
CA GLN A 55 12.14 16.69 -27.99
C GLN A 55 11.82 17.66 -29.14
N THR A 56 12.70 18.61 -29.41
CA THR A 56 12.52 19.63 -30.45
C THR A 56 12.91 19.12 -31.84
N HIS A 57 14.05 18.42 -31.93
CA HIS A 57 14.63 18.00 -33.22
C HIS A 57 14.25 16.57 -33.63
N PHE A 58 13.96 15.70 -32.66
CA PHE A 58 13.65 14.28 -32.88
C PHE A 58 12.36 13.86 -32.13
N PRO A 59 11.22 14.53 -32.40
CA PRO A 59 9.96 14.18 -31.76
C PRO A 59 9.53 12.75 -32.15
N GLY A 60 9.19 11.93 -31.15
CA GLY A 60 8.78 10.54 -31.35
C GLY A 60 9.91 9.52 -31.54
N ALA A 61 11.18 9.94 -31.49
CA ALA A 61 12.32 9.02 -31.54
C ALA A 61 12.47 8.20 -30.24
N ARG A 62 13.01 6.99 -30.36
CA ARG A 62 13.27 6.10 -29.20
C ARG A 62 14.25 6.75 -28.21
N THR A 63 15.19 7.54 -28.72
CA THR A 63 16.18 8.29 -27.94
C THR A 63 15.51 9.28 -26.99
N THR A 64 14.51 10.01 -27.47
CA THR A 64 13.73 10.97 -26.67
C THR A 64 12.98 10.27 -25.54
N ALA A 65 12.38 9.10 -25.80
CA ALA A 65 11.71 8.31 -24.76
C ALA A 65 12.70 7.77 -23.72
N TYR A 66 13.87 7.30 -24.16
CA TYR A 66 14.95 6.85 -23.28
C TYR A 66 15.43 7.98 -22.36
N LEU A 67 15.75 9.14 -22.92
CA LEU A 67 16.19 10.31 -22.18
C LEU A 67 15.16 10.77 -21.15
N ASN A 68 13.88 10.76 -21.53
CA ASN A 68 12.79 11.12 -20.62
C ASN A 68 12.74 10.18 -19.41
N ALA A 69 12.83 8.86 -19.63
CA ALA A 69 12.85 7.88 -18.55
C ALA A 69 14.10 8.00 -17.66
N LEU A 70 15.27 8.29 -18.25
CA LEU A 70 16.52 8.49 -17.50
C LEU A 70 16.43 9.73 -16.61
N VAL A 71 16.01 10.88 -17.16
CA VAL A 71 15.84 12.13 -16.41
C VAL A 71 14.80 11.98 -15.30
N ALA A 72 13.68 11.29 -15.56
CA ALA A 72 12.64 11.04 -14.56
C ALA A 72 13.17 10.23 -13.36
N ARG A 73 13.93 9.14 -13.62
CA ARG A 73 14.55 8.35 -12.54
C ARG A 73 15.60 9.16 -11.78
N ALA A 74 16.46 9.89 -12.49
CA ALA A 74 17.46 10.75 -11.87
C ALA A 74 16.83 11.81 -10.97
N HIS A 75 15.75 12.45 -11.43
CA HIS A 75 15.01 13.44 -10.64
C HIS A 75 14.39 12.82 -9.37
N ALA A 76 13.80 11.64 -9.49
CA ALA A 76 13.25 10.90 -8.36
C ALA A 76 14.33 10.51 -7.34
N GLU A 77 15.56 10.29 -7.77
CA GLU A 77 16.66 9.98 -6.85
C GLU A 77 17.25 11.26 -6.22
N LEU A 78 17.59 12.29 -7.01
CA LEU A 78 18.18 13.54 -6.49
C LEU A 78 17.22 14.33 -5.58
N TYR A 79 15.95 14.39 -5.96
CA TYR A 79 14.94 15.26 -5.34
C TYR A 79 13.79 14.49 -4.73
N GLY A 80 13.58 13.23 -5.10
CA GLY A 80 12.54 12.43 -4.49
C GLY A 80 12.84 12.21 -3.02
N SER A 81 11.85 12.50 -2.19
CA SER A 81 11.95 12.28 -0.75
C SER A 81 12.33 10.83 -0.51
N PRO A 82 13.35 10.52 0.32
CA PRO A 82 13.71 9.14 0.61
C PRO A 82 12.48 8.35 1.09
N PRO A 83 12.50 7.01 1.08
CA PRO A 83 11.42 6.16 1.62
C PRO A 83 11.21 6.33 3.14
N ARG A 84 11.69 7.43 3.73
CA ARG A 84 11.30 7.99 5.02
C ARG A 84 9.80 7.97 5.21
N ARG A 85 8.95 8.18 4.20
CA ARG A 85 7.48 8.06 4.38
C ARG A 85 7.03 6.65 4.77
N LEU A 86 7.57 5.60 4.16
CA LEU A 86 7.25 4.21 4.52
C LEU A 86 7.89 3.80 5.85
N ALA A 87 9.14 4.22 6.10
CA ALA A 87 9.81 3.96 7.38
C ALA A 87 9.14 4.72 8.55
N VAL A 88 8.69 5.95 8.33
CA VAL A 88 7.93 6.76 9.30
C VAL A 88 6.54 6.17 9.49
N LEU A 89 5.86 5.71 8.45
CA LEU A 89 4.57 5.03 8.57
C LEU A 89 4.69 3.73 9.38
N ARG A 90 5.72 2.92 9.13
CA ARG A 90 5.99 1.71 9.90
C ARG A 90 6.34 2.03 11.36
N ARG A 91 7.14 3.07 11.62
CA ARG A 91 7.43 3.53 12.98
C ARG A 91 6.20 4.10 13.69
N PHE A 92 5.33 4.79 12.95
CA PHE A 92 4.07 5.30 13.46
C PHE A 92 3.14 4.14 13.85
N LEU A 93 2.96 3.14 12.99
CA LEU A 93 2.18 1.94 13.32
C LEU A 93 2.80 1.12 14.47
N ALA A 94 4.13 1.01 14.55
CA ALA A 94 4.80 0.17 15.53
C ALA A 94 5.03 0.84 16.90
N SER A 95 5.17 2.16 16.96
CA SER A 95 5.50 2.88 18.21
C SER A 95 4.47 3.93 18.60
N ASP A 96 4.00 4.75 17.67
CA ASP A 96 3.08 5.85 18.02
C ASP A 96 1.65 5.34 18.22
N TYR A 97 1.19 4.43 17.35
CA TYR A 97 -0.14 3.81 17.44
C TYR A 97 -0.38 3.07 18.77
N PRO A 98 0.49 2.15 19.26
CA PRO A 98 0.27 1.51 20.56
C PRO A 98 0.36 2.50 21.72
N ARG A 99 1.09 3.61 21.59
CA ARG A 99 1.16 4.66 22.62
C ARG A 99 -0.17 5.43 22.72
N LEU A 100 -0.79 5.75 21.58
CA LEU A 100 -2.11 6.38 21.50
C LEU A 100 -3.23 5.46 22.01
N VAL A 101 -3.16 4.17 21.70
CA VAL A 101 -4.10 3.16 22.21
C VAL A 101 -3.99 3.02 23.74
N ARG A 102 -2.76 3.00 24.29
CA ARG A 102 -2.57 2.96 25.75
C ARG A 102 -3.04 4.24 26.44
N ALA A 103 -2.85 5.40 25.82
CA ALA A 103 -3.33 6.68 26.35
C ALA A 103 -4.87 6.74 26.40
N ASN A 104 -5.56 6.14 25.42
CA ASN A 104 -7.03 6.10 25.34
C ASN A 104 -7.61 4.73 25.75
N ALA A 105 -6.88 3.94 26.53
CA ALA A 105 -7.33 2.61 26.93
C ALA A 105 -8.60 2.65 27.80
N ARG A 106 -8.82 3.73 28.56
CA ARG A 106 -10.00 3.88 29.43
C ARG A 106 -11.34 3.89 28.66
N PRO A 107 -11.57 4.77 27.66
CA PRO A 107 -12.81 4.73 26.89
C PRO A 107 -12.94 3.45 26.06
N ILE A 108 -11.84 2.88 25.55
CA ILE A 108 -11.86 1.62 24.80
C ILE A 108 -12.30 0.45 25.69
N LEU A 109 -11.76 0.35 26.91
CA LEU A 109 -12.16 -0.66 27.89
C LEU A 109 -13.61 -0.48 28.32
N LEU A 110 -14.07 0.77 28.46
CA LEU A 110 -15.45 1.06 28.87
C LEU A 110 -16.45 0.66 27.76
N ALA A 111 -16.14 0.95 26.50
CA ALA A 111 -16.92 0.50 25.35
C ALA A 111 -16.90 -1.04 25.21
N ALA A 112 -15.74 -1.67 25.38
CA ALA A 112 -15.62 -3.13 25.37
C ALA A 112 -16.42 -3.75 26.52
N ALA A 113 -16.33 -3.21 27.73
CA ALA A 113 -17.08 -3.68 28.89
C ALA A 113 -18.60 -3.54 28.69
N LEU A 114 -19.06 -2.46 28.07
CA LEU A 114 -20.47 -2.30 27.70
C LEU A 114 -20.91 -3.33 26.66
N LEU A 115 -20.11 -3.54 25.62
CA LEU A 115 -20.42 -4.49 24.55
C LEU A 115 -20.46 -5.93 25.07
N PHE A 116 -19.38 -6.38 25.72
CA PHE A 116 -19.28 -7.74 26.25
C PHE A 116 -20.16 -7.94 27.48
N GLY A 117 -20.35 -6.91 28.30
CA GLY A 117 -21.28 -6.93 29.42
C GLY A 117 -22.73 -7.09 28.95
N GLY A 118 -23.16 -6.34 27.94
CA GLY A 118 -24.46 -6.50 27.31
C GLY A 118 -24.65 -7.86 26.66
N LEU A 119 -23.63 -8.36 25.96
CA LEU A 119 -23.65 -9.69 25.34
C LEU A 119 -23.75 -10.80 26.40
N ALA A 120 -22.92 -10.75 27.45
CA ALA A 120 -22.94 -11.73 28.53
C ALA A 120 -24.25 -11.69 29.32
N LEU A 121 -24.79 -10.50 29.58
CA LEU A 121 -26.07 -10.33 30.24
C LEU A 121 -27.20 -10.90 29.38
N GLY A 122 -27.23 -10.59 28.07
CA GLY A 122 -28.18 -11.18 27.14
C GLY A 122 -28.11 -12.71 27.08
N TYR A 123 -26.89 -13.26 27.05
CA TYR A 123 -26.66 -14.70 27.08
C TYR A 123 -27.15 -15.34 28.40
N LEU A 124 -26.83 -14.74 29.54
CA LEU A 124 -27.25 -15.21 30.87
C LEU A 124 -28.77 -15.14 31.04
N LEU A 125 -29.43 -14.08 30.57
CA LEU A 125 -30.89 -13.98 30.59
C LEU A 125 -31.55 -15.04 29.70
N ALA A 126 -30.99 -15.29 28.51
CA ALA A 126 -31.46 -16.33 27.61
C ALA A 126 -31.28 -17.74 28.23
N TYR A 127 -30.20 -17.97 28.96
CA TYR A 127 -29.91 -19.24 29.62
C TYR A 127 -30.77 -19.46 30.88
N ALA A 128 -31.00 -18.43 31.70
CA ALA A 128 -31.70 -18.55 32.97
C ALA A 128 -33.24 -18.56 32.84
N ASN A 129 -33.82 -17.93 31.82
CA ASN A 129 -35.28 -17.88 31.61
C ASN A 129 -35.69 -18.38 30.22
N TRP A 130 -35.89 -19.70 30.09
CA TRP A 130 -36.47 -20.36 28.90
C TRP A 130 -37.77 -19.70 28.37
N PRO A 131 -38.67 -19.15 29.22
CA PRO A 131 -39.87 -18.46 28.71
C PRO A 131 -39.60 -17.07 28.12
N LEU A 132 -38.52 -16.38 28.51
CA LEU A 132 -38.24 -14.99 28.12
C LEU A 132 -37.59 -14.90 26.73
N ALA A 133 -36.86 -15.95 26.32
CA ALA A 133 -36.30 -16.07 24.97
C ALA A 133 -37.39 -16.04 23.88
N ARG A 134 -38.61 -16.52 24.18
CA ARG A 134 -39.74 -16.44 23.25
C ARG A 134 -40.21 -15.00 23.01
N THR A 135 -40.07 -14.09 23.97
CA THR A 135 -40.52 -12.70 23.85
C THR A 135 -39.55 -11.83 23.06
N PHE A 136 -38.24 -12.09 23.15
CA PHE A 136 -37.21 -11.32 22.44
C PHE A 136 -36.98 -11.77 21.00
N VAL A 137 -37.41 -12.99 20.64
CA VAL A 137 -37.35 -13.49 19.26
C VAL A 137 -38.71 -13.26 18.60
N PRO A 138 -38.83 -12.34 17.63
CA PRO A 138 -40.07 -12.14 16.86
C PRO A 138 -40.50 -13.44 16.19
N GLU A 139 -41.81 -13.73 16.13
CA GLU A 139 -42.37 -14.90 15.42
C GLU A 139 -41.70 -15.14 14.04
N ALA A 140 -41.43 -14.06 13.28
CA ALA A 140 -40.81 -14.12 11.96
C ALA A 140 -39.41 -14.77 11.93
N LEU A 141 -38.63 -14.64 13.02
CA LEU A 141 -37.33 -15.32 13.16
C LEU A 141 -37.49 -16.77 13.60
N ARG A 142 -38.57 -17.12 14.31
CA ARG A 142 -38.87 -18.50 14.71
C ARG A 142 -39.30 -19.35 13.52
N GLU A 143 -40.13 -18.80 12.64
CA GLU A 143 -40.54 -19.45 11.39
C GLU A 143 -39.35 -19.61 10.43
N GLY A 144 -38.53 -18.57 10.25
CA GLY A 144 -37.37 -18.64 9.35
C GLY A 144 -36.25 -19.59 9.80
N VAL A 145 -36.08 -19.82 11.12
CA VAL A 145 -35.15 -20.82 11.64
C VAL A 145 -35.76 -22.23 11.59
N GLY A 146 -37.06 -22.37 11.89
CA GLY A 146 -37.79 -23.62 11.78
C GLY A 146 -37.80 -24.19 10.36
N ASP A 147 -38.11 -23.35 9.37
CA ASP A 147 -38.12 -23.75 7.95
C ASP A 147 -36.74 -24.17 7.46
N ARG A 148 -35.66 -23.51 7.90
CA ARG A 148 -34.29 -23.89 7.50
C ARG A 148 -33.82 -25.17 8.17
N LEU A 149 -34.23 -25.44 9.40
CA LEU A 149 -33.96 -26.72 10.07
C LEU A 149 -34.76 -27.85 9.42
N ALA A 150 -36.02 -27.60 9.02
CA ALA A 150 -36.84 -28.57 8.28
C ALA A 150 -36.30 -28.84 6.87
N GLN A 151 -35.86 -27.80 6.15
CA GLN A 151 -35.22 -27.93 4.83
C GLN A 151 -33.84 -28.61 4.90
N GLY A 152 -33.07 -28.36 5.97
CA GLY A 152 -31.80 -29.04 6.23
C GLY A 152 -31.98 -30.51 6.62
N ALA A 153 -33.02 -30.84 7.39
CA ALA A 153 -33.36 -32.23 7.73
C ALA A 153 -33.87 -33.02 6.50
N GLY A 154 -34.69 -32.40 5.64
CA GLY A 154 -35.17 -33.03 4.40
C GLY A 154 -34.07 -33.26 3.34
N SER A 155 -32.97 -32.51 3.41
CA SER A 155 -31.82 -32.71 2.49
C SER A 155 -30.91 -33.88 2.90
N GLY A 156 -31.01 -34.37 4.14
CA GLY A 156 -30.26 -35.53 4.63
C GLY A 156 -30.86 -36.88 4.22
N ASP A 157 -32.18 -36.96 4.03
CA ASP A 157 -32.86 -38.20 3.63
C ASP A 157 -32.71 -38.51 2.12
N LEU A 158 -32.54 -37.49 1.27
CA LEU A 158 -32.39 -37.70 -0.18
C LEU A 158 -31.03 -38.30 -0.59
N VAL A 159 -30.03 -38.27 0.29
CA VAL A 159 -28.70 -38.88 0.03
C VAL A 159 -28.66 -40.35 0.46
N THR A 160 -29.54 -40.77 1.37
CA THR A 160 -29.53 -42.13 1.94
C THR A 160 -30.33 -43.13 1.09
N ASP A 161 -31.16 -42.65 0.14
CA ASP A 161 -31.99 -43.49 -0.74
C ASP A 161 -31.34 -43.77 -2.12
N MET A 162 -30.09 -43.35 -2.34
CA MET A 162 -29.30 -43.62 -3.57
C MET A 162 -28.01 -44.42 -3.30
N ALA A 163 -28.05 -45.37 -2.36
CA ALA A 163 -26.99 -46.36 -2.13
C ALA A 163 -27.61 -47.76 -1.99
#